data_AF-A0ABD5RS71-F1
#
_entry.id   AF-A0ABD5RS71-F1
#
_cell.length_a   1.000
_cell.length_b   1.000
_cell.length_c   1.000
_cell.angle_alpha   90.00
_cell.angle_beta   90.00
_cell.angle_gamma   90.00
#
_symmetry.space_group_name_H-M   'P 1'
#
loop_
_entity.id
_entity.type
_entity.pdbx_description
1 polymer ?
#
loop_
_entity_poly.entity_id
_entity_poly.type
_entity_poly.pdbx_seq_one_letter_code
_entity_poly.pdbx_strand_id
1 'polypeptide(L)'
;MRDSLCRDLTGTFVGCDGEPTRATCSFHDRPCVLGAGDVLQLEVERMDGEWTPLFHRCDSHAVDEFPDEHSVHGTDQALVTARLEPTGAHLPATGHYDPDALTIGNVEVQDVSAATEGRRSPLADRDTLTDGDALSEGDER
;
A
#
# COMPACT_ATOMS: atom_id res chain seq x y z
N MET A 1 -14.19 3.67 12.23
CA MET A 1 -13.08 3.70 11.24
C MET A 1 -12.88 2.30 10.64
N ARG A 2 -12.63 1.27 11.47
CA ARG A 2 -12.47 -0.13 11.05
C ARG A 2 -13.59 -0.65 10.13
N ASP A 3 -14.86 -0.44 10.47
CA ASP A 3 -16.00 -0.93 9.65
C ASP A 3 -16.10 -0.30 8.24
N SER A 4 -15.66 0.95 8.06
CA SER A 4 -15.67 1.60 6.72
C SER A 4 -14.61 0.99 5.83
N LEU A 5 -13.41 0.77 6.39
CA LEU A 5 -12.28 0.20 5.68
C LEU A 5 -12.59 -1.19 5.13
N CYS A 6 -13.22 -2.05 5.93
CA CYS A 6 -13.61 -3.39 5.50
C CYS A 6 -14.60 -3.35 4.32
N ARG A 7 -15.54 -2.39 4.31
CA ARG A 7 -16.56 -2.28 3.28
C ARG A 7 -16.00 -1.80 1.94
N ASP A 8 -15.06 -0.87 1.97
CA ASP A 8 -14.54 -0.21 0.77
C ASP A 8 -13.52 -1.07 0.00
N LEU A 9 -12.83 -1.99 0.69
CA LEU A 9 -11.82 -2.87 0.09
C LEU A 9 -12.37 -4.20 -0.44
N THR A 10 -13.53 -4.64 0.06
CA THR A 10 -14.13 -5.92 -0.34
C THR A 10 -14.57 -5.84 -1.81
N GLY A 11 -13.99 -6.67 -2.67
CA GLY A 11 -14.39 -6.80 -4.09
C GLY A 11 -13.53 -6.08 -5.15
N THR A 12 -12.50 -5.31 -4.78
CA THR A 12 -11.75 -4.44 -5.72
C THR A 12 -10.44 -5.06 -6.27
N PHE A 13 -10.14 -6.32 -5.96
CA PHE A 13 -8.89 -6.93 -6.42
C PHE A 13 -9.05 -7.59 -7.80
N VAL A 14 -8.16 -7.27 -8.73
CA VAL A 14 -7.92 -8.00 -9.98
C VAL A 14 -6.40 -8.08 -10.12
N GLY A 15 -5.88 -9.28 -10.40
CA GLY A 15 -4.44 -9.56 -10.47
C GLY A 15 -3.62 -8.51 -11.19
N CYS A 16 -2.52 -8.09 -10.57
CA CYS A 16 -1.70 -6.97 -11.07
C CYS A 16 -0.97 -7.25 -12.40
N ASP A 17 -0.86 -8.52 -12.81
CA ASP A 17 -0.27 -8.95 -14.09
C ASP A 17 -1.32 -9.10 -15.21
N GLY A 18 -2.59 -8.80 -14.92
CA GLY A 18 -3.71 -8.97 -15.85
C GLY A 18 -4.30 -10.38 -15.85
N GLU A 19 -3.75 -11.32 -15.08
CA GLU A 19 -4.34 -12.63 -14.86
C GLU A 19 -5.30 -12.57 -13.65
N PRO A 20 -6.63 -12.62 -13.87
CA PRO A 20 -7.61 -12.36 -12.80
C PRO A 20 -7.62 -13.41 -11.69
N THR A 21 -7.08 -14.59 -11.96
CA THR A 21 -7.03 -15.74 -11.04
C THR A 21 -5.79 -15.75 -10.15
N ARG A 22 -4.93 -14.72 -10.23
CA ARG A 22 -3.63 -14.66 -9.55
C ARG A 22 -3.37 -13.27 -8.96
N ALA A 23 -2.57 -13.23 -7.91
CA ALA A 23 -1.98 -11.99 -7.39
C ALA A 23 -0.46 -12.13 -7.32
N THR A 24 0.27 -11.01 -7.29
CA THR A 24 1.74 -11.00 -7.28
C THR A 24 2.27 -10.18 -6.12
N CYS A 25 3.06 -10.71 -5.20
CA CYS A 25 3.61 -9.85 -4.13
C CYS A 25 4.52 -8.72 -4.68
N SER A 26 4.33 -7.49 -4.19
CA SER A 26 5.04 -6.29 -4.67
C SER A 26 6.54 -6.23 -4.30
N PHE A 27 7.00 -7.08 -3.39
CA PHE A 27 8.33 -6.98 -2.74
C PHE A 27 9.36 -7.99 -3.26
N HIS A 28 9.05 -8.70 -4.33
CA HIS A 28 10.01 -9.61 -4.94
C HIS A 28 10.56 -9.09 -6.27
N ASP A 29 11.83 -9.37 -6.52
CA ASP A 29 12.45 -9.28 -7.86
C ASP A 29 11.96 -10.38 -8.82
N ARG A 30 11.11 -11.31 -8.36
CA ARG A 30 10.48 -12.39 -9.14
C ARG A 30 8.99 -12.55 -8.75
N PRO A 31 8.09 -12.98 -9.63
CA PRO A 31 6.67 -13.12 -9.28
C PRO A 31 6.47 -14.17 -8.17
N CYS A 32 6.01 -13.75 -7.00
CA CYS A 32 5.38 -14.65 -6.03
C CYS A 32 3.89 -14.68 -6.36
N VAL A 33 3.48 -15.78 -6.99
CA VAL A 33 2.11 -15.98 -7.45
C VAL A 33 1.27 -16.49 -6.30
N LEU A 34 0.22 -15.76 -5.97
CA LEU A 34 -0.77 -16.10 -4.95
C LEU A 34 -2.08 -16.51 -5.61
N GLY A 35 -2.80 -17.42 -4.95
CA GLY A 35 -4.07 -17.97 -5.40
C GLY A 35 -5.17 -17.90 -4.35
N ALA A 36 -6.31 -18.50 -4.69
CA ALA A 36 -7.44 -18.63 -3.78
C ALA A 36 -7.03 -19.29 -2.45
N GLY A 37 -7.42 -18.66 -1.34
CA GLY A 37 -7.12 -19.10 0.01
C GLY A 37 -5.79 -18.60 0.58
N ASP A 38 -4.94 -17.95 -0.22
CA ASP A 38 -3.75 -17.30 0.31
C ASP A 38 -4.12 -16.02 1.09
N VAL A 39 -3.28 -15.69 2.06
CA VAL A 39 -3.38 -14.43 2.82
C VAL A 39 -2.50 -13.39 2.15
N LEU A 40 -3.11 -12.22 1.92
CA LEU A 40 -2.49 -11.04 1.36
C LEU A 40 -2.54 -9.94 2.43
N GLN A 41 -1.39 -9.38 2.80
CA GLN A 41 -1.34 -8.13 3.53
C GLN A 41 -1.40 -6.97 2.53
N LEU A 42 -2.29 -6.01 2.75
CA LEU A 42 -2.43 -4.79 1.98
C LEU A 42 -1.98 -3.61 2.82
N GLU A 43 -1.19 -2.75 2.21
CA GLU A 43 -1.00 -1.38 2.65
C GLU A 43 -2.04 -0.52 1.93
N VAL A 44 -2.89 0.18 2.69
CA VAL A 44 -3.97 1.01 2.13
C VAL A 44 -3.85 2.43 2.62
N GLU A 45 -4.23 3.38 1.78
CA GLU A 45 -4.33 4.80 2.13
C GLU A 45 -5.73 5.35 1.86
N ARG A 46 -6.09 6.43 2.54
CA ARG A 46 -7.38 7.07 2.37
C ARG A 46 -7.29 8.26 1.40
N MET A 47 -7.86 8.11 0.21
CA MET A 47 -7.93 9.17 -0.80
C MET A 47 -9.38 9.53 -1.09
N ASP A 48 -9.69 10.83 -1.10
CA ASP A 48 -11.03 11.35 -1.42
C ASP A 48 -12.19 10.69 -0.65
N GLY A 49 -11.91 10.19 0.56
CA GLY A 49 -12.87 9.52 1.44
C GLY A 49 -12.87 8.00 1.35
N GLU A 50 -12.21 7.40 0.37
CA GLU A 50 -12.18 5.96 0.05
C GLU A 50 -10.81 5.34 0.39
N TRP A 51 -10.80 4.06 0.77
CA TRP A 51 -9.56 3.31 1.02
C TRP A 51 -9.06 2.66 -0.26
N THR A 52 -7.82 2.99 -0.64
CA THR A 52 -7.20 2.50 -1.88
C THR A 52 -5.96 1.65 -1.53
N PRO A 53 -5.81 0.46 -2.13
CA PRO A 53 -4.60 -0.35 -2.01
C PRO A 53 -3.38 0.33 -2.66
N LEU A 54 -2.27 0.41 -1.92
CA LEU A 54 -0.98 0.90 -2.40
C LEU A 54 -0.03 -0.25 -2.73
N PHE A 55 0.19 -1.13 -1.76
CA PHE A 55 1.11 -2.26 -1.85
C PHE A 55 0.46 -3.51 -1.31
N HIS A 56 0.96 -4.66 -1.77
CA HIS A 56 0.48 -5.94 -1.28
C HIS A 56 1.61 -6.95 -1.08
N ARG A 57 1.58 -7.62 0.06
CA ARG A 57 2.61 -8.55 0.53
C ARG A 57 1.99 -9.94 0.69
N CYS A 58 2.68 -10.96 0.22
CA CYS A 58 2.32 -12.32 0.62
C CYS A 58 2.67 -12.53 2.09
N ASP A 59 2.11 -13.59 2.69
CA ASP A 59 2.32 -13.94 4.10
C ASP A 59 3.80 -13.93 4.53
N SER A 60 4.71 -14.43 3.68
CA SER A 60 6.16 -14.45 3.99
C SER A 60 6.85 -13.08 4.00
N HIS A 61 6.22 -12.04 3.45
CA HIS A 61 6.73 -10.66 3.45
C HIS A 61 5.84 -9.74 4.27
N ALA A 62 4.82 -10.27 4.97
CA ALA A 62 4.00 -9.49 5.85
C ALA A 62 4.87 -8.90 6.97
N VAL A 63 4.56 -7.67 7.35
CA VAL A 63 5.20 -6.95 8.47
C VAL A 63 4.21 -6.78 9.61
N ASP A 64 4.67 -6.79 10.84
CA ASP A 64 3.79 -6.70 12.02
C ASP A 64 3.23 -5.29 12.24
N GLU A 65 3.97 -4.26 11.79
CA GLU A 65 3.66 -2.85 11.95
C GLU A 65 4.04 -2.06 10.69
N PHE A 66 3.48 -0.86 10.55
CA PHE A 66 3.82 0.01 9.41
C PHE A 66 5.32 0.28 9.37
N PRO A 67 6.01 -0.02 8.26
CA PRO A 67 7.41 0.32 8.16
C PRO A 67 7.54 1.85 8.12
N ASP A 68 8.44 2.41 8.94
CA ASP A 68 8.69 3.86 9.05
C ASP A 68 9.00 4.51 7.68
N GLU A 69 9.59 3.76 6.76
CA GLU A 69 9.93 4.19 5.40
C GLU A 69 8.70 4.33 4.46
N HIS A 70 7.58 3.70 4.82
CA HIS A 70 6.35 3.62 4.03
C HIS A 70 5.22 4.51 4.56
N SER A 71 5.37 5.08 5.76
CA SER A 71 4.37 6.02 6.27
C SER A 71 4.35 7.31 5.43
N VAL A 72 3.19 7.66 4.89
CA VAL A 72 2.94 8.86 4.07
C VAL A 72 2.24 9.89 4.94
N HIS A 73 2.83 11.08 5.07
CA HIS A 73 2.20 12.19 5.79
C HIS A 73 0.95 12.70 5.06
N GLY A 74 -0.05 13.13 5.84
CA GLY A 74 -1.20 13.86 5.32
C GLY A 74 -2.36 13.01 4.83
N THR A 75 -2.26 11.68 4.96
CA THR A 75 -3.37 10.74 4.72
C THR A 75 -3.44 9.68 5.81
N ASP A 76 -4.64 9.19 6.09
CA ASP A 76 -4.83 8.03 6.97
C ASP A 76 -4.38 6.77 6.22
N GLN A 77 -3.62 5.91 6.90
CA GLN A 77 -3.12 4.66 6.34
C GLN A 77 -3.46 3.47 7.25
N ALA A 78 -3.54 2.28 6.67
CA ALA A 78 -3.71 1.04 7.42
C ALA A 78 -2.95 -0.13 6.79
N LEU A 79 -2.41 -0.99 7.66
CA LEU A 79 -2.01 -2.34 7.28
C LEU A 79 -3.17 -3.26 7.59
N VAL A 80 -3.59 -4.01 6.58
CA VAL A 80 -4.67 -4.97 6.73
C VAL A 80 -4.29 -6.30 6.10
N THR A 81 -4.85 -7.38 6.64
CA THR A 81 -4.76 -8.71 6.01
C THR A 81 -6.11 -9.11 5.45
N ALA A 82 -6.08 -9.74 4.28
CA ALA A 82 -7.25 -10.30 3.67
C ALA A 82 -6.95 -11.67 3.05
N ARG A 83 -7.97 -12.52 3.02
CA ARG A 83 -7.92 -13.78 2.29
C ARG A 83 -8.38 -13.55 0.86
N LEU A 84 -7.66 -14.13 -0.11
CA LEU A 84 -8.07 -14.14 -1.51
C LEU A 84 -9.17 -15.18 -1.73
N GLU A 85 -10.29 -14.77 -2.32
CA GLU A 85 -11.45 -15.63 -2.56
C GLU A 85 -11.83 -15.65 -4.05
N PRO A 86 -12.14 -16.82 -4.65
CA PRO A 86 -12.59 -16.91 -6.03
C PRO A 86 -14.10 -16.66 -6.09
N THR A 87 -14.52 -15.41 -5.86
CA THR A 87 -15.95 -15.03 -5.93
C THR A 87 -16.36 -14.54 -7.33
N GLY A 88 -15.37 -14.41 -8.23
CA GLY A 88 -15.53 -13.88 -9.57
C GLY A 88 -15.69 -12.35 -9.62
N ALA A 89 -15.32 -11.77 -10.75
CA ALA A 89 -15.31 -10.33 -10.98
C ALA A 89 -15.45 -9.99 -12.48
N HIS A 90 -15.93 -8.78 -12.78
CA HIS A 90 -15.88 -8.25 -14.13
C HIS A 90 -14.48 -7.70 -14.43
N LEU A 91 -13.85 -8.20 -15.50
CA LEU A 91 -12.51 -7.78 -15.91
C LEU A 91 -12.54 -6.34 -16.44
N PRO A 92 -11.75 -5.40 -15.90
CA PRO A 92 -11.79 -3.99 -16.32
C PRO A 92 -11.48 -3.79 -17.80
N ALA A 93 -10.59 -4.62 -18.36
CA ALA A 93 -10.15 -4.50 -19.76
C ALA A 93 -11.20 -4.95 -20.79
N THR A 94 -12.06 -5.91 -20.43
CA THR A 94 -12.99 -6.55 -21.38
C THR A 94 -14.45 -6.46 -20.97
N GLY A 95 -14.75 -6.11 -19.72
CA GLY A 95 -16.08 -6.15 -19.11
C GLY A 95 -16.64 -7.56 -18.89
N HIS A 96 -15.91 -8.60 -19.30
CA HIS A 96 -16.35 -10.00 -19.15
C HIS A 96 -16.34 -10.41 -17.68
N TYR A 97 -17.35 -11.16 -17.24
CA TYR A 97 -17.35 -11.76 -15.91
C TYR A 97 -16.52 -13.04 -15.93
N ASP A 98 -15.47 -13.08 -15.12
CA ASP A 98 -14.68 -14.27 -14.87
C ASP A 98 -15.06 -14.84 -13.49
N PRO A 99 -15.63 -16.06 -13.40
CA PRO A 99 -16.05 -16.66 -12.14
C PRO A 99 -14.88 -17.06 -11.23
N ASP A 100 -13.68 -17.22 -11.79
CA ASP A 100 -12.49 -17.66 -11.04
C ASP A 100 -11.63 -16.48 -10.60
N ALA A 101 -12.01 -15.24 -10.94
CA ALA A 101 -11.29 -14.05 -10.53
C ALA A 101 -11.23 -13.93 -9.01
N LEU A 102 -10.02 -13.65 -8.50
CA LEU A 102 -9.77 -13.47 -7.09
C LEU A 102 -10.26 -12.10 -6.63
N THR A 103 -10.94 -12.07 -5.49
CA THR A 103 -11.37 -10.86 -4.80
C THR A 103 -10.81 -10.82 -3.38
N ILE A 104 -10.80 -9.62 -2.78
CA ILE A 104 -10.52 -9.43 -1.36
C ILE A 104 -11.76 -9.89 -0.58
N GLY A 105 -11.59 -10.96 0.20
CA GLY A 105 -12.59 -11.44 1.15
C GLY A 105 -12.55 -10.64 2.46
N ASN A 106 -12.74 -11.32 3.59
CA ASN A 106 -12.72 -10.67 4.89
C ASN A 106 -11.38 -9.96 5.16
N VAL A 107 -11.48 -8.71 5.63
CA VAL A 107 -10.35 -7.84 5.94
C VAL A 107 -10.20 -7.71 7.46
N GLU A 108 -8.99 -7.92 7.96
CA GLU A 108 -8.60 -7.71 9.35
C GLU A 108 -7.60 -6.55 9.42
N VAL A 109 -7.88 -5.55 10.27
CA VAL A 109 -6.98 -4.41 10.48
C VAL A 109 -5.88 -4.79 11.47
N GLN A 110 -4.63 -4.70 11.03
CA GLN A 110 -3.46 -5.00 11.85
C GLN A 110 -2.92 -3.73 12.50
N ASP A 111 -2.69 -2.68 11.71
CA ASP A 111 -2.11 -1.42 12.17
C ASP A 111 -2.74 -0.22 11.43
N VAL A 112 -2.73 0.95 12.06
CA VAL A 112 -3.30 2.19 11.52
C VAL A 112 -2.35 3.35 11.83
N SER A 113 -2.02 4.14 10.80
CA SER A 113 -1.29 5.39 10.95
C SER A 113 -2.22 6.56 10.62
N ALA A 114 -2.38 7.48 11.56
CA ALA A 114 -3.23 8.65 11.35
C ALA A 114 -2.51 9.70 10.50
N ALA A 115 -3.26 10.48 9.71
CA ALA A 115 -2.69 11.55 8.88
C ALA A 115 -1.80 12.55 9.66
N THR A 116 -2.08 12.75 10.94
CA THR A 116 -1.34 13.64 11.86
C THR A 116 0.02 13.11 12.30
N GLU A 117 0.29 11.82 12.10
CA GLU A 117 1.50 11.17 12.60
C GLU A 117 2.63 11.18 11.59
N GLY A 118 2.32 11.18 10.28
CA GLY A 118 3.08 10.44 9.24
C GLY A 118 4.63 10.55 9.10
N ARG A 119 5.09 10.39 7.84
CA ARG A 119 6.47 10.21 7.35
C ARG A 119 7.65 10.83 8.15
N ARG A 120 8.41 10.01 8.88
CA ARG A 120 9.87 10.25 8.98
C ARG A 120 10.53 9.84 7.66
N SER A 121 10.66 10.78 6.73
CA SER A 121 11.37 10.52 5.48
C SER A 121 12.89 10.48 5.75
N PRO A 122 13.64 9.44 5.34
CA PRO A 122 15.10 9.46 5.36
C PRO A 122 15.71 10.55 4.47
N LEU A 123 14.92 11.17 3.59
CA LEU A 123 15.34 12.24 2.68
C LEU A 123 15.12 13.65 3.24
N ALA A 124 14.35 13.82 4.32
CA ALA A 124 14.15 15.14 4.92
C ALA A 124 15.40 15.67 5.66
N ASP A 125 16.36 14.79 5.98
CA ASP A 125 17.63 15.14 6.62
C ASP A 125 18.76 15.47 5.63
N ARG A 126 18.52 15.45 4.30
CA ARG A 126 19.57 15.74 3.30
C ARG A 126 19.62 17.18 2.81
N ASP A 127 18.64 18.03 3.16
CA ASP A 127 18.59 19.43 2.73
C ASP A 127 19.00 20.45 3.81
N THR A 128 19.62 20.03 4.92
CA THR A 128 20.16 20.94 5.96
C THR A 128 21.68 21.14 5.91
N LEU A 129 22.34 20.85 4.79
CA LEU A 129 23.79 21.09 4.61
C LEU A 129 24.13 21.90 3.35
N THR A 130 23.46 23.03 3.12
CA THR A 130 24.06 24.13 2.33
C THR A 130 23.49 25.47 2.79
N ASP A 131 24.05 26.05 3.84
CA ASP A 131 24.18 27.51 3.94
C ASP A 131 25.20 27.84 5.02
N GLY A 132 26.39 28.26 4.60
CA GLY A 132 27.43 28.67 5.55
C GLY A 132 28.87 28.57 5.04
N ASP A 133 29.16 28.99 3.81
CA ASP A 133 30.51 29.48 3.51
C ASP A 133 30.41 30.94 3.06
N ALA A 134 30.72 31.81 4.02
CA ALA A 134 30.61 33.25 3.93
C ALA A 134 31.55 33.78 2.85
N LEU A 135 30.97 34.53 1.91
CA LEU A 135 31.74 35.36 0.99
C LEU A 135 32.63 36.30 1.79
N SER A 136 33.93 36.15 1.52
CA SER A 136 34.98 37.06 1.93
C SER A 136 34.80 38.37 1.18
N GLU A 137 34.66 39.49 1.87
CA GLU A 137 35.13 40.79 1.39
C GLU A 137 35.70 41.56 2.59
N GLY A 138 37.01 41.41 2.80
CA GLY A 138 37.79 42.47 3.39
C GLY A 138 38.18 43.45 2.28
N ASP A 139 37.92 44.73 2.49
CA ASP A 139 38.71 45.78 1.86
C ASP A 139 38.79 46.99 2.80
N GLU A 140 39.93 47.02 3.47
CA GLU A 140 40.73 48.16 3.92
C GLU A 140 40.47 49.53 3.25
N ARG A 141 40.08 50.54 4.05
CA ARG A 141 40.90 51.76 4.36
C ARG A 141 40.13 52.82 5.14
#